data_AF-A0A2S9YVA4-F1
#
_entry.id   AF-A0A2S9YVA4-F1
#
_cell.length_a   1.000
_cell.length_b   1.000
_cell.length_c   1.000
_cell.angle_alpha   90.00
_cell.angle_beta   90.00
_cell.angle_gamma   90.00
#
_symmetry.space_group_name_H-M   'P 1'
#
loop_
_entity.id
_entity.type
_entity.pdbx_description
1 polymer ?
#
loop_
_entity_poly.entity_id
_entity_poly.type
_entity_poly.pdbx_seq_one_letter_code
_entity_poly.pdbx_strand_id
1 'polypeptide(L)'
;MSERLSESLLRGRPVPVDRRPSSPWAYSLWGILAVSVFVLYHGAVLLVWNSPGVSLAKNFHDTFLRQVKAHEYFRGTNNTQGWDMFAPNPTRINAFVHVFVTDKNGELWDFEQDIWEQDRYPYFFYDRRGKINRRIDGKKHFQRIYGAWVCREWERRNAGEAAISVSFVRRWTTVPEAAEVIAKGGWNQWEAPSQQLEQETITCKTVSQGQLPNELRERYGLDLIDEDKGFRSIREKTWWHVQEAERVKAEKTARAEEAAAARAAKSAQPR
;
A
#
# COMPACT_ATOMS: atom_id res chain seq x y z
N MET A 1 -33.94 -45.04 17.48
CA MET A 1 -33.18 -43.78 17.63
C MET A 1 -32.45 -43.53 16.33
N SER A 2 -32.74 -42.44 15.63
CA SER A 2 -32.00 -42.05 14.42
C SER A 2 -30.61 -41.57 14.84
N GLU A 3 -29.57 -42.30 14.45
CA GLU A 3 -28.20 -41.78 14.55
C GLU A 3 -28.12 -40.46 13.76
N ARG A 4 -27.45 -39.45 14.32
CA ARG A 4 -27.25 -38.18 13.62
C ARG A 4 -26.32 -38.43 12.44
N LEU A 5 -26.69 -37.94 11.26
CA LEU A 5 -25.90 -38.05 10.02
C LEU A 5 -24.42 -37.67 10.23
N SER A 6 -24.16 -36.66 11.07
CA SER A 6 -22.82 -36.21 11.44
C SER A 6 -21.99 -37.29 12.15
N GLU A 7 -22.62 -38.11 12.99
CA GLU A 7 -21.96 -39.17 13.75
C GLU A 7 -21.68 -40.39 12.88
N SER A 8 -22.61 -40.72 11.97
CA SER A 8 -22.44 -41.75 10.94
C SER A 8 -21.32 -41.41 9.94
N LEU A 9 -21.15 -40.14 9.58
CA LEU A 9 -20.09 -39.69 8.66
C LEU A 9 -18.69 -39.67 9.30
N LEU A 10 -18.61 -39.42 10.61
CA LEU A 10 -17.33 -39.29 11.32
C LEU A 10 -16.81 -40.62 11.90
N ARG A 11 -17.70 -41.54 12.26
CA ARG A 11 -17.33 -42.79 12.96
C ARG A 11 -17.79 -44.06 12.26
N GLY A 12 -18.60 -43.95 11.20
CA GLY A 12 -19.01 -45.10 10.40
C GLY A 12 -17.82 -45.74 9.68
N ARG A 13 -17.81 -47.07 9.57
CA ARG A 13 -16.87 -47.75 8.66
C ARG A 13 -17.06 -47.17 7.25
N PRO A 14 -15.99 -46.81 6.53
CA PRO A 14 -16.12 -46.25 5.19
C PRO A 14 -16.91 -47.26 4.34
N VAL A 15 -18.09 -46.85 3.90
CA VAL A 15 -18.89 -47.65 2.98
C VAL A 15 -18.04 -47.84 1.73
N PRO A 16 -17.79 -49.07 1.26
CA PRO A 16 -17.10 -49.27 0.00
C PRO A 16 -17.92 -48.60 -1.10
N VAL A 17 -17.46 -47.43 -1.54
CA VAL A 17 -18.05 -46.73 -2.66
C VAL A 17 -17.52 -47.43 -3.90
N ASP A 18 -18.39 -48.20 -4.57
CA ASP A 18 -18.08 -48.70 -5.90
C ASP A 18 -17.66 -47.50 -6.75
N ARG A 19 -16.41 -47.49 -7.22
CA ARG A 19 -15.94 -46.48 -8.17
C ARG A 19 -16.90 -46.53 -9.34
N ARG A 20 -17.74 -45.50 -9.51
CA ARG A 20 -18.53 -45.36 -10.74
C ARG A 20 -17.54 -45.49 -11.91
N PRO A 21 -17.71 -46.48 -12.81
CA PRO A 21 -16.74 -46.77 -13.87
C PRO A 21 -16.46 -45.60 -14.81
N SER A 22 -17.31 -44.57 -14.78
CA SER A 22 -17.18 -43.37 -15.59
C SER A 22 -17.73 -42.16 -14.81
N SER A 23 -17.00 -41.66 -13.83
CA SER A 23 -17.13 -40.24 -13.52
C SER A 23 -16.68 -39.49 -14.77
N PRO A 24 -17.54 -38.71 -15.44
CA PRO A 24 -17.09 -37.88 -16.54
C PRO A 24 -15.95 -37.00 -16.02
N TRP A 25 -14.96 -36.72 -16.87
CA TRP A 25 -13.88 -35.80 -16.52
C TRP A 25 -14.49 -34.54 -15.91
N ALA A 26 -13.89 -34.06 -14.81
CA ALA A 26 -14.39 -32.87 -14.10
C ALA A 26 -14.54 -31.65 -15.04
N TYR A 27 -13.83 -31.67 -16.17
CA TYR A 27 -13.90 -30.70 -17.24
C TYR A 27 -14.17 -31.41 -18.57
N SER A 28 -14.98 -30.78 -19.42
CA SER A 28 -15.18 -31.22 -20.79
C SER A 28 -13.86 -31.20 -21.59
N LEU A 29 -13.79 -31.89 -22.72
CA LEU A 29 -12.62 -31.84 -23.63
C LEU A 29 -12.24 -30.41 -23.99
N TRP A 30 -13.21 -29.51 -24.10
CA TRP A 30 -12.98 -28.07 -24.29
C TRP A 30 -12.31 -27.40 -23.10
N GLY A 31 -12.71 -27.75 -21.88
CA GLY A 31 -12.05 -27.27 -20.66
C GLY A 31 -10.60 -27.77 -20.56
N ILE A 32 -10.37 -29.04 -20.88
CA ILE A 32 -9.02 -29.62 -20.95
C ILE A 32 -8.19 -28.87 -22.00
N LEU A 33 -8.71 -28.69 -23.21
CA LEU A 33 -8.02 -27.97 -24.28
C LEU A 33 -7.68 -26.53 -23.89
N ALA A 34 -8.62 -25.79 -23.31
CA ALA A 34 -8.40 -24.41 -22.89
C ALA A 34 -7.30 -24.31 -21.82
N VAL A 35 -7.34 -25.19 -20.82
CA VAL A 35 -6.31 -25.25 -19.77
C VAL A 35 -4.97 -25.67 -20.35
N SER A 36 -4.92 -26.66 -21.24
CA SER A 36 -3.69 -27.09 -21.90
C SER A 36 -3.05 -25.97 -22.72
N VAL A 37 -3.84 -25.22 -23.50
CA VAL A 37 -3.37 -24.05 -24.25
C VAL A 37 -2.82 -22.98 -23.31
N PHE A 38 -3.51 -22.71 -22.20
CA PHE A 38 -3.03 -21.76 -21.19
C PHE A 38 -1.70 -22.21 -20.55
N VAL A 39 -1.58 -23.47 -20.17
CA VAL A 39 -0.35 -24.03 -19.57
C VAL A 39 0.80 -23.98 -20.57
N LEU A 40 0.56 -24.34 -21.84
CA LEU A 40 1.55 -24.25 -22.91
C LEU A 40 2.00 -22.80 -23.12
N TYR A 41 1.06 -21.85 -23.19
CA TYR A 41 1.36 -20.43 -23.29
C TYR A 41 2.19 -19.94 -22.11
N HIS A 42 1.75 -20.19 -20.87
CA HIS A 42 2.46 -19.77 -19.67
C HIS A 42 3.86 -20.37 -19.60
N GLY A 43 4.00 -21.68 -19.87
CA GLY A 43 5.28 -22.37 -19.89
C GLY A 43 6.23 -21.82 -20.95
N ALA A 44 5.75 -21.56 -22.16
CA ALA A 44 6.56 -20.98 -23.23
C ALA A 44 7.03 -19.55 -22.89
N VAL A 45 6.13 -18.71 -22.35
CA VAL A 45 6.50 -17.37 -21.87
C VAL A 45 7.53 -17.46 -20.75
N LEU A 46 7.33 -18.33 -19.75
CA LEU A 46 8.23 -18.51 -18.62
C LEU A 46 9.63 -18.98 -19.06
N LEU A 47 9.69 -19.94 -19.98
CA LEU A 47 10.95 -20.47 -20.51
C LEU A 47 11.74 -19.38 -21.24
N VAL A 48 11.09 -18.63 -22.14
CA VAL A 48 11.77 -17.56 -22.88
C VAL A 48 12.13 -16.40 -21.94
N TRP A 49 11.26 -16.04 -20.98
CA TRP A 49 11.53 -14.99 -20.01
C TRP A 49 12.76 -15.25 -19.14
N ASN A 50 13.00 -16.52 -18.78
CA ASN A 50 14.19 -16.92 -18.00
C ASN A 50 15.40 -17.26 -18.89
N SER A 51 15.24 -17.28 -20.21
CA SER A 51 16.36 -17.48 -21.13
C SER A 51 17.22 -16.21 -21.22
N PRO A 52 18.55 -16.34 -21.40
CA PRO A 52 19.43 -15.18 -21.50
C PRO A 52 19.08 -14.32 -22.72
N GLY A 53 18.63 -13.08 -22.49
CA GLY A 53 18.38 -12.07 -23.53
C GLY A 53 19.65 -11.45 -24.12
N VAL A 54 20.78 -12.15 -24.06
CA VAL A 54 22.10 -11.67 -24.52
C VAL A 54 22.65 -12.59 -25.62
N SER A 55 23.54 -12.03 -26.45
CA SER A 55 24.21 -12.77 -27.53
C SER A 55 23.24 -13.33 -28.59
N LEU A 56 23.53 -14.51 -29.16
CA LEU A 56 22.84 -15.14 -30.29
C LEU A 56 21.33 -15.33 -30.11
N ALA A 57 20.83 -15.41 -28.86
CA ALA A 57 19.41 -15.61 -28.56
C ALA A 57 18.61 -14.30 -28.43
N LYS A 58 19.27 -13.13 -28.40
CA LYS A 58 18.62 -11.83 -28.13
C LYS A 58 17.46 -11.54 -29.09
N ASN A 59 17.67 -11.71 -30.39
CA ASN A 59 16.64 -11.40 -31.38
C ASN A 59 15.41 -12.29 -31.23
N PHE A 60 15.61 -13.58 -30.95
CA PHE A 60 14.52 -14.51 -30.69
C PHE A 60 13.79 -14.17 -29.39
N HIS A 61 14.53 -13.92 -28.31
CA HIS A 61 14.02 -13.54 -26.99
C HIS A 61 13.12 -12.29 -27.09
N ASP A 62 13.65 -11.19 -27.63
CA ASP A 62 12.93 -9.92 -27.73
C ASP A 62 11.70 -10.03 -28.64
N THR A 63 11.84 -10.72 -29.78
CA THR A 63 10.75 -10.89 -30.74
C THR A 63 9.62 -11.74 -30.16
N PHE A 64 9.96 -12.86 -29.53
CA PHE A 64 8.98 -13.76 -28.92
C PHE A 64 8.21 -13.06 -27.80
N LEU A 65 8.92 -12.43 -26.84
CA LEU A 65 8.30 -11.76 -25.69
C LEU A 65 7.37 -10.61 -26.13
N ARG A 66 7.74 -9.89 -27.19
CA ARG A 66 6.91 -8.82 -27.76
C ARG A 66 5.68 -9.38 -28.47
N GLN A 67 5.83 -10.43 -29.27
CA GLN A 67 4.72 -11.01 -30.05
C GLN A 67 3.65 -11.63 -29.15
N VAL A 68 4.06 -12.28 -28.07
CA VAL A 68 3.15 -12.91 -27.10
C VAL A 68 2.68 -11.95 -26.01
N LYS A 69 3.09 -10.66 -26.05
CA LYS A 69 2.77 -9.65 -25.02
C LYS A 69 3.12 -10.12 -23.60
N ALA A 70 4.29 -10.75 -23.46
CA ALA A 70 4.74 -11.34 -22.21
C ALA A 70 4.82 -10.31 -21.07
N HIS A 71 5.26 -9.08 -21.37
CA HIS A 71 5.40 -8.00 -20.39
C HIS A 71 4.04 -7.58 -19.81
N GLU A 72 3.03 -7.39 -20.67
CA GLU A 72 1.67 -7.06 -20.26
C GLU A 72 1.03 -8.23 -19.50
N TYR A 73 1.25 -9.46 -19.96
CA TYR A 73 0.76 -10.67 -19.31
C TYR A 73 1.34 -10.82 -17.90
N PHE A 74 2.66 -10.72 -17.73
CA PHE A 74 3.32 -10.83 -16.42
C PHE A 74 2.99 -9.66 -15.50
N ARG A 75 2.89 -8.44 -16.03
CA ARG A 75 2.44 -7.28 -15.25
C ARG A 75 0.98 -7.42 -14.80
N GLY A 76 0.10 -7.90 -15.69
CA GLY A 76 -1.32 -8.11 -15.39
C GLY A 76 -1.57 -9.24 -14.39
N THR A 77 -0.72 -10.27 -14.41
CA THR A 77 -0.77 -11.43 -13.50
C THR A 77 0.14 -11.30 -12.27
N ASN A 78 0.86 -10.18 -12.13
CA ASN A 78 1.84 -9.92 -11.08
C ASN A 78 2.95 -11.00 -10.96
N ASN A 79 3.34 -11.62 -12.08
CA ASN A 79 4.44 -12.60 -12.15
C ASN A 79 5.81 -11.95 -12.37
N THR A 80 5.90 -10.62 -12.35
CA THR A 80 7.18 -9.91 -12.42
C THR A 80 7.91 -10.03 -11.08
N GLN A 81 8.89 -10.94 -11.01
CA GLN A 81 9.83 -11.02 -9.90
C GLN A 81 11.20 -10.52 -10.37
N GLY A 82 11.74 -9.52 -9.69
CA GLY A 82 13.09 -9.02 -9.99
C GLY A 82 14.16 -9.93 -9.38
N TRP A 83 15.28 -10.11 -10.09
CA TRP A 83 16.47 -10.79 -9.55
C TRP A 83 17.03 -10.11 -8.29
N ASP A 84 16.69 -8.84 -8.06
CA ASP A 84 17.00 -8.10 -6.85
C ASP A 84 16.42 -8.73 -5.57
N MET A 85 15.38 -9.58 -5.69
CA MET A 85 14.89 -10.38 -4.56
C MET A 85 15.86 -11.46 -4.10
N PHE A 86 16.79 -11.88 -4.96
CA PHE A 86 17.82 -12.88 -4.70
C PHE A 86 19.23 -12.27 -4.68
N ALA A 87 19.34 -10.95 -4.62
CA ALA A 87 20.63 -10.29 -4.50
C ALA A 87 21.38 -10.88 -3.28
N PRO A 88 22.66 -11.27 -3.42
CA PRO A 88 23.41 -12.01 -2.40
C PRO A 88 23.61 -11.24 -1.08
N ASN A 89 23.27 -9.94 -1.04
CA ASN A 89 23.30 -9.15 0.16
C ASN A 89 21.97 -8.37 0.30
N PRO A 90 20.99 -8.89 1.05
CA PRO A 90 19.77 -8.14 1.34
C PRO A 90 20.12 -6.83 2.06
N THR A 91 19.21 -5.85 2.01
CA THR A 91 19.41 -4.61 2.77
C THR A 91 19.54 -4.93 4.25
N ARG A 92 20.73 -4.68 4.81
CA ARG A 92 21.06 -4.91 6.22
C ARG A 92 20.52 -3.81 7.14
N ILE A 93 19.37 -3.24 6.81
CA ILE A 93 18.76 -2.16 7.57
C ILE A 93 17.40 -2.64 8.04
N ASN A 94 17.25 -2.79 9.34
CA ASN A 94 15.95 -2.99 9.97
C ASN A 94 15.40 -1.63 10.35
N ALA A 95 14.48 -1.09 9.54
CA ALA A 95 13.83 0.18 9.78
C ALA A 95 12.39 -0.01 10.26
N PHE A 96 11.98 0.87 11.16
CA PHE A 96 10.64 0.94 11.75
C PHE A 96 10.26 2.39 11.99
N VAL A 97 8.97 2.62 12.20
CA VAL A 97 8.41 3.97 12.34
C VAL A 97 7.61 4.00 13.62
N HIS A 98 8.05 4.84 14.57
CA HIS A 98 7.25 5.24 15.71
C HIS A 98 6.26 6.31 15.29
N VAL A 99 5.08 6.24 15.91
CA VAL A 99 4.00 7.18 15.66
C VAL A 99 3.71 7.83 17.00
N PHE A 100 4.07 9.10 17.12
CA PHE A 100 3.81 9.86 18.33
C PHE A 100 2.62 10.80 18.11
N VAL A 101 1.82 10.97 19.15
CA VAL A 101 0.71 11.90 19.18
C VAL A 101 1.01 12.99 20.20
N THR A 102 0.98 14.24 19.75
CA THR A 102 1.05 15.41 20.64
C THR A 102 -0.37 15.77 21.07
N ASP A 103 -0.65 15.59 22.34
CA ASP A 103 -1.95 15.93 22.93
C ASP A 103 -2.18 17.47 22.94
N LYS A 104 -3.41 17.89 23.22
CA LYS A 104 -3.81 19.30 23.42
C LYS A 104 -2.96 20.01 24.48
N ASN A 105 -2.47 19.28 25.49
CA ASN A 105 -1.59 19.80 26.53
C ASN A 105 -0.12 19.92 26.10
N GLY A 106 0.23 19.47 24.89
CA GLY A 106 1.60 19.45 24.38
C GLY A 106 2.42 18.23 24.83
N GLU A 107 1.81 17.29 25.54
CA GLU A 107 2.46 16.04 25.95
C GLU A 107 2.57 15.06 24.77
N LEU A 108 3.69 14.35 24.69
CA LEU A 108 3.99 13.40 23.63
C LEU A 108 3.63 11.98 24.09
N TRP A 109 2.71 11.35 23.38
CA TRP A 109 2.25 9.99 23.64
C TRP A 109 2.74 9.06 22.52
N ASP A 110 3.30 7.90 22.87
CA ASP A 110 3.46 6.82 21.90
C ASP A 110 2.09 6.25 21.57
N PHE A 111 1.80 6.06 20.28
CA PHE A 111 0.56 5.46 19.83
C PHE A 111 0.55 3.92 19.91
N GLU A 112 1.61 3.31 20.46
CA GLU A 112 1.74 1.89 20.81
C GLU A 112 1.55 0.96 19.60
N GLN A 113 2.10 1.38 18.45
CA GLN A 113 1.99 0.62 17.21
C GLN A 113 3.33 0.11 16.70
N ASP A 114 4.38 0.25 17.48
CA ASP A 114 5.68 -0.26 17.11
C ASP A 114 5.75 -1.79 17.22
N ILE A 115 6.55 -2.38 16.35
CA ILE A 115 6.89 -3.80 16.32
C ILE A 115 8.01 -4.10 17.32
N TRP A 116 8.81 -3.09 17.69
CA TRP A 116 10.11 -3.29 18.35
C TRP A 116 10.18 -2.89 19.84
N GLU A 117 9.14 -2.29 20.43
CA GLU A 117 9.16 -1.95 21.85
C GLU A 117 8.58 -3.05 22.76
N GLN A 118 8.48 -2.78 24.07
CA GLN A 118 7.87 -3.70 25.03
C GLN A 118 6.36 -3.87 24.78
N ASP A 119 5.69 -2.79 24.36
CA ASP A 119 4.25 -2.76 24.09
C ASP A 119 3.93 -3.11 22.63
N ARG A 120 4.22 -4.37 22.28
CA ARG A 120 4.12 -4.87 20.91
C ARG A 120 2.67 -5.08 20.51
N TYR A 121 2.31 -4.61 19.32
CA TYR A 121 1.15 -5.15 18.63
C TYR A 121 1.49 -6.55 18.07
N PRO A 122 0.88 -7.64 18.56
CA PRO A 122 1.28 -8.98 18.16
C PRO A 122 0.74 -9.30 16.77
N TYR A 123 1.60 -9.18 15.76
CA TYR A 123 1.31 -9.60 14.40
C TYR A 123 1.40 -11.13 14.29
N PHE A 124 0.38 -11.85 14.78
CA PHE A 124 0.30 -13.31 14.65
C PHE A 124 0.16 -13.76 13.19
N PHE A 125 -0.49 -12.93 12.35
CA PHE A 125 -0.65 -13.15 10.92
C PHE A 125 -0.40 -11.86 10.14
N TYR A 126 -0.29 -11.98 8.81
CA TYR A 126 -0.24 -10.81 7.92
C TYR A 126 -1.58 -10.07 7.96
N ASP A 127 -1.71 -9.12 8.87
CA ASP A 127 -2.90 -8.30 9.01
C ASP A 127 -2.74 -6.95 8.28
N ARG A 128 -3.81 -6.16 8.28
CA ARG A 128 -3.81 -4.87 7.59
C ARG A 128 -2.93 -3.84 8.31
N ARG A 129 -2.79 -3.92 9.63
CA ARG A 129 -1.96 -2.99 10.42
C ARG A 129 -0.47 -3.19 10.13
N GLY A 130 0.00 -4.43 10.07
CA GLY A 130 1.39 -4.76 9.76
C GLY A 130 1.74 -4.36 8.33
N LYS A 131 0.79 -4.50 7.40
CA LYS A 131 0.94 -3.96 6.05
C LYS A 131 1.11 -2.44 6.04
N ILE A 132 0.34 -1.72 6.86
CA ILE A 132 0.43 -0.25 6.96
C ILE A 132 1.77 0.17 7.58
N ASN A 133 2.19 -0.45 8.69
CA ASN A 133 3.49 -0.15 9.32
C ASN A 133 4.67 -0.30 8.35
N ARG A 134 4.66 -1.33 7.50
CA ARG A 134 5.68 -1.50 6.44
C ARG A 134 5.58 -0.46 5.32
N ARG A 135 4.41 0.16 5.12
CA ARG A 135 4.17 1.12 4.04
C ARG A 135 4.42 2.56 4.45
N ILE A 136 4.34 2.89 5.75
CA ILE A 136 4.58 4.25 6.23
C ILE A 136 6.06 4.62 6.27
N ASP A 137 7.00 3.67 6.29
CA ASP A 137 8.44 3.98 6.26
C ASP A 137 8.83 4.74 4.98
N GLY A 138 9.27 5.99 5.16
CA GLY A 138 9.80 6.85 4.09
C GLY A 138 8.77 7.32 3.07
N LYS A 139 7.49 7.00 3.22
CA LYS A 139 6.44 7.33 2.25
C LYS A 139 5.47 8.37 2.79
N LYS A 140 5.78 9.65 2.52
CA LYS A 140 5.00 10.82 2.96
C LYS A 140 3.50 10.74 2.69
N HIS A 141 3.08 10.25 1.52
CA HIS A 141 1.65 10.16 1.21
C HIS A 141 0.92 9.12 2.06
N PHE A 142 1.57 7.99 2.38
CA PHE A 142 1.02 7.01 3.31
C PHE A 142 0.99 7.55 4.74
N GLN A 143 2.06 8.22 5.17
CA GLN A 143 2.13 8.89 6.47
C GLN A 143 0.99 9.90 6.63
N ARG A 144 0.73 10.73 5.60
CA ARG A 144 -0.36 11.72 5.62
C ARG A 144 -1.74 11.10 5.84
N ILE A 145 -2.07 10.05 5.08
CA ILE A 145 -3.34 9.35 5.21
C ILE A 145 -3.44 8.64 6.57
N TYR A 146 -2.32 8.04 6.99
CA TYR A 146 -2.27 7.31 8.25
C TYR A 146 -2.38 8.23 9.46
N GLY A 147 -1.63 9.31 9.50
CA GLY A 147 -1.71 10.29 10.58
C GLY A 147 -3.07 10.97 10.64
N ALA A 148 -3.74 11.21 9.51
CA ALA A 148 -5.14 11.64 9.54
C ALA A 148 -6.06 10.61 10.24
N TRP A 149 -5.83 9.31 10.03
CA TRP A 149 -6.54 8.26 10.77
C TRP A 149 -6.17 8.24 12.25
N VAL A 150 -4.88 8.41 12.60
CA VAL A 150 -4.41 8.50 13.99
C VAL A 150 -5.06 9.67 14.71
N CYS A 151 -5.15 10.85 14.08
CA CYS A 151 -5.84 12.02 14.65
C CYS A 151 -7.31 11.70 14.99
N ARG A 152 -8.05 11.04 14.08
CA ARG A 152 -9.45 10.63 14.33
C ARG A 152 -9.56 9.58 15.42
N GLU A 153 -8.64 8.62 15.43
CA GLU A 153 -8.63 7.54 16.42
C GLU A 153 -8.27 8.07 17.81
N TRP A 154 -7.38 9.08 17.89
CA TRP A 154 -7.09 9.81 19.11
C TRP A 154 -8.32 10.55 19.63
N GLU A 155 -8.97 11.33 18.76
CA GLU A 155 -10.20 12.06 19.08
C GLU A 155 -11.30 11.11 19.57
N ARG A 156 -11.41 9.92 18.97
CA ARG A 156 -12.35 8.87 19.38
C ARG A 156 -12.06 8.33 20.79
N ARG A 157 -10.79 8.15 21.15
CA ARG A 157 -10.38 7.57 22.45
C ARG A 157 -10.40 8.58 23.59
N ASN A 158 -10.15 9.86 23.29
CA ASN A 158 -10.03 10.93 24.26
C ASN A 158 -11.29 11.80 24.32
N ALA A 159 -12.47 11.19 24.37
CA ALA A 159 -13.76 11.88 24.54
C ALA A 159 -14.02 13.06 23.57
N GLY A 160 -13.52 12.99 22.34
CA GLY A 160 -13.71 14.02 21.32
C GLY A 160 -12.65 15.11 21.32
N GLU A 161 -11.61 15.00 22.15
CA GLU A 161 -10.48 15.93 22.18
C GLU A 161 -9.49 15.64 21.05
N ALA A 162 -9.32 16.60 20.15
CA ALA A 162 -8.39 16.48 19.02
C ALA A 162 -6.94 16.70 19.45
N ALA A 163 -6.04 15.84 18.98
CA ALA A 163 -4.59 16.03 19.11
C ALA A 163 -4.12 17.28 18.34
N ILE A 164 -2.96 17.82 18.72
CA ILE A 164 -2.31 18.91 17.99
C ILE A 164 -1.68 18.38 16.71
N SER A 165 -0.86 17.33 16.85
CA SER A 165 -0.10 16.76 15.75
C SER A 165 0.22 15.29 15.95
N VAL A 166 0.51 14.62 14.84
CA VAL A 166 1.06 13.26 14.79
C VAL A 166 2.41 13.33 14.11
N SER A 167 3.48 12.92 14.79
CA SER A 167 4.83 12.87 14.24
C SER A 167 5.28 11.43 13.99
N PHE A 168 6.03 11.25 12.91
CA PHE A 168 6.62 9.96 12.55
C PHE A 168 8.12 10.01 12.82
N VAL A 169 8.63 9.07 13.60
CA VAL A 169 10.08 8.94 13.83
C VAL A 169 10.53 7.60 13.27
N ARG A 170 11.36 7.66 12.24
CA ARG A 170 12.00 6.47 11.70
C ARG A 170 13.14 6.09 12.61
N ARG A 171 13.13 4.87 13.12
CA ARG A 171 14.25 4.28 13.82
C ARG A 171 14.78 3.12 13.01
N TRP A 172 16.10 3.00 12.87
CA TRP A 172 16.69 1.87 12.17
C TRP A 172 17.95 1.37 12.84
N THR A 173 18.17 0.08 12.72
CA THR A 173 19.38 -0.62 13.15
C THR A 173 20.06 -1.25 11.95
N THR A 174 21.39 -1.27 11.99
CA THR A 174 22.19 -1.95 10.97
C THR A 174 22.42 -3.39 11.42
N VAL A 175 22.04 -4.34 10.57
CA VAL A 175 22.30 -5.77 10.76
C VAL A 175 23.78 -6.03 10.43
N PRO A 176 24.57 -6.57 11.36
CA PRO A 176 25.98 -6.88 11.11
C PRO A 176 26.16 -7.99 10.06
N GLU A 177 27.39 -8.15 9.58
CA GLU A 177 27.73 -9.22 8.63
C GLU A 177 27.61 -10.60 9.25
N ALA A 178 27.22 -11.59 8.44
CA ALA A 178 27.10 -12.97 8.91
C ALA A 178 28.39 -13.47 9.58
N ALA A 179 29.57 -13.11 9.05
CA ALA A 179 30.86 -13.45 9.65
C ALA A 179 31.04 -12.84 11.04
N GLU A 180 30.60 -11.59 11.25
CA GLU A 180 30.67 -10.91 12.54
C GLU A 180 29.70 -11.53 13.56
N VAL A 181 28.47 -11.88 13.12
CA VAL A 181 27.47 -12.55 13.96
C VAL A 181 27.97 -13.92 14.42
N ILE A 182 28.55 -14.71 13.51
CA ILE A 182 29.10 -16.03 13.83
C ILE A 182 30.28 -15.89 14.80
N ALA A 183 31.18 -14.93 14.56
CA ALA A 183 32.33 -14.69 15.45
C ALA A 183 31.91 -14.26 16.86
N LYS A 184 30.82 -13.48 16.99
CA LYS A 184 30.28 -13.02 18.28
C LYS A 184 29.34 -14.01 18.97
N GLY A 185 29.05 -15.15 18.34
CA GLY A 185 28.15 -16.18 18.88
C GLY A 185 26.66 -15.80 18.84
N GLY A 186 26.29 -14.82 18.03
CA GLY A 186 24.91 -14.35 17.88
C GLY A 186 24.79 -12.84 17.72
N TRP A 187 23.57 -12.39 17.47
CA TRP A 187 23.23 -10.98 17.39
C TRP A 187 21.91 -10.71 18.11
N ASN A 188 21.94 -9.77 19.06
CA ASN A 188 20.74 -9.27 19.71
C ASN A 188 20.30 -7.95 19.07
N GLN A 189 19.22 -8.02 18.29
CA GLN A 189 18.61 -6.87 17.64
C GLN A 189 18.11 -5.78 18.61
N TRP A 190 17.81 -6.13 19.86
CA TRP A 190 17.26 -5.22 20.87
C TRP A 190 18.33 -4.34 21.52
N GLU A 191 19.58 -4.82 21.54
CA GLU A 191 20.75 -4.11 22.07
C GLU A 191 21.51 -3.37 20.97
N ALA A 192 21.10 -3.55 19.70
CA ALA A 192 21.77 -2.95 18.58
C ALA A 192 21.65 -1.41 18.61
N PRO A 193 22.74 -0.68 18.32
CA PRO A 193 22.69 0.77 18.24
C PRO A 193 21.70 1.18 17.15
N SER A 194 20.71 1.99 17.54
CA SER A 194 19.69 2.48 16.64
C SER A 194 19.91 3.94 16.29
N GLN A 195 19.72 4.29 15.03
CA GLN A 195 19.66 5.66 14.56
C GLN A 195 18.21 6.09 14.46
N GLN A 196 17.93 7.38 14.66
CA GLN A 196 16.59 7.96 14.57
C GLN A 196 16.59 9.14 13.60
N LEU A 197 15.49 9.29 12.87
CA LEU A 197 15.23 10.40 11.96
C LEU A 197 13.76 10.78 12.03
N GLU A 198 13.49 12.03 12.37
CA GLU A 198 12.15 12.61 12.25
C GLU A 198 11.74 12.65 10.77
N GLN A 199 10.52 12.19 10.50
CA GLN A 199 9.93 12.18 9.18
C GLN A 199 8.87 13.28 9.10
N GLU A 200 7.69 12.97 8.56
CA GLU A 200 6.62 13.96 8.45
C GLU A 200 5.98 14.21 9.83
N THR A 201 5.61 15.45 10.09
CA THR A 201 4.73 15.82 11.21
C THR A 201 3.44 16.39 10.64
N ILE A 202 2.31 15.82 11.05
CA ILE A 202 0.99 16.16 10.53
C ILE A 202 0.24 16.91 11.60
N THR A 203 -0.20 18.12 11.29
CA THR A 203 -1.10 18.88 12.16
C THR A 203 -2.53 18.36 12.01
N CYS A 204 -3.11 17.85 13.08
CA CYS A 204 -4.43 17.22 13.05
C CYS A 204 -5.54 18.20 12.67
N LYS A 205 -5.41 19.50 12.98
CA LYS A 205 -6.38 20.54 12.63
C LYS A 205 -6.47 20.86 11.13
N THR A 206 -5.38 20.68 10.39
CA THR A 206 -5.28 21.11 8.98
C THR A 206 -5.31 19.96 7.99
N VAL A 207 -4.99 18.74 8.44
CA VAL A 207 -4.99 17.58 7.56
C VAL A 207 -6.41 17.23 7.13
N SER A 208 -6.57 16.93 5.83
CA SER A 208 -7.84 16.44 5.28
C SER A 208 -8.21 15.11 5.94
N GLN A 209 -9.45 15.02 6.39
CA GLN A 209 -10.01 13.90 7.15
C GLN A 209 -9.29 13.71 8.49
N GLY A 210 -8.59 14.71 9.04
CA GLY A 210 -7.95 14.56 10.35
C GLY A 210 -8.92 14.50 11.52
N GLN A 211 -10.12 15.06 11.33
CA GLN A 211 -11.12 15.24 12.39
C GLN A 211 -12.27 14.25 12.19
N LEU A 212 -12.99 13.90 13.26
CA LEU A 212 -14.18 13.07 13.15
C LEU A 212 -15.36 13.88 12.59
N PRO A 213 -16.03 13.41 11.51
CA PRO A 213 -17.27 14.02 11.02
C PRO A 213 -18.43 13.78 11.99
N ASN A 214 -19.49 14.58 11.93
CA ASN A 214 -20.61 14.49 12.87
C ASN A 214 -21.29 13.12 12.85
N GLU A 215 -21.42 12.48 11.68
CA GLU A 215 -21.97 11.11 11.58
C GLU A 215 -21.24 10.11 12.48
N LEU A 216 -19.91 10.21 12.57
CA LEU A 216 -19.11 9.35 13.44
C LEU A 216 -19.14 9.83 14.89
N ARG A 217 -19.15 11.14 15.12
CA ARG A 217 -19.25 11.70 16.48
C ARG A 217 -20.56 11.29 17.14
N GLU A 218 -21.69 11.35 16.45
CA GLU A 218 -22.99 10.83 16.93
C GLU A 218 -22.92 9.35 17.26
N ARG A 219 -22.36 8.54 16.36
CA ARG A 219 -22.19 7.08 16.57
C ARG A 219 -21.37 6.76 17.81
N TYR A 220 -20.38 7.60 18.12
CA TYR A 220 -19.51 7.43 19.28
C TYR A 220 -20.02 8.16 20.53
N GLY A 221 -21.18 8.83 20.48
CA GLY A 221 -21.72 9.59 21.60
C GLY A 221 -20.89 10.84 21.97
N LEU A 222 -20.22 11.43 20.98
CA LEU A 222 -19.40 12.63 21.12
C LEU A 222 -20.20 13.88 20.73
N ASP A 223 -19.86 15.02 21.33
CA ASP A 223 -20.52 16.29 21.05
C ASP A 223 -20.40 16.69 19.58
N LEU A 224 -21.46 17.22 18.98
CA LEU A 224 -21.40 17.66 17.59
C LEU A 224 -20.50 18.88 17.41
N ILE A 225 -19.80 18.94 16.27
CA ILE A 225 -18.98 20.08 15.88
C ILE A 225 -19.63 20.84 14.72
N ASP A 226 -19.24 22.10 14.56
CA ASP A 226 -19.52 22.87 13.35
C ASP A 226 -18.70 22.28 12.19
N GLU A 227 -19.31 21.50 11.30
CA GLU A 227 -18.58 20.75 10.26
C GLU A 227 -17.81 21.68 9.31
N ASP A 228 -18.34 22.87 8.98
CA ASP A 228 -17.71 23.79 8.04
C ASP A 228 -16.36 24.31 8.53
N LYS A 229 -16.21 24.43 9.86
CA LYS A 229 -14.98 24.91 10.51
C LYS A 229 -14.14 23.79 11.09
N GLY A 230 -14.80 22.74 11.59
CA GLY A 230 -14.22 21.65 12.36
C GLY A 230 -13.80 20.45 11.53
N PHE A 231 -14.43 20.20 10.38
CA PHE A 231 -14.13 19.04 9.53
C PHE A 231 -13.52 19.45 8.19
N ARG A 232 -12.37 18.86 7.84
CA ARG A 232 -11.70 19.09 6.56
C ARG A 232 -11.95 17.92 5.62
N SER A 233 -12.93 18.03 4.73
CA SER A 233 -13.21 17.00 3.72
C SER A 233 -12.07 16.86 2.69
N ILE A 234 -12.04 15.72 1.99
CA ILE A 234 -11.13 15.55 0.85
C ILE A 234 -11.74 16.34 -0.30
N ARG A 235 -10.92 17.18 -0.94
CA ARG A 235 -11.33 17.85 -2.16
C ARG A 235 -11.43 16.84 -3.29
N GLU A 236 -12.64 16.45 -3.64
CA GLU A 236 -12.89 15.58 -4.78
C GLU A 236 -12.57 16.31 -6.09
N LYS A 237 -11.63 15.75 -6.84
CA LYS A 237 -11.34 16.19 -8.21
C LYS A 237 -11.98 15.18 -9.16
N THR A 238 -13.17 15.53 -9.64
CA THR A 238 -13.82 14.80 -10.72
C THR A 238 -13.20 15.19 -12.07
N TRP A 239 -13.42 14.38 -13.09
CA TRP A 239 -12.99 14.70 -14.47
C TRP A 239 -13.57 16.04 -14.95
N TRP A 240 -14.82 16.35 -14.58
CA TRP A 240 -15.45 17.65 -14.83
C TRP A 240 -14.69 18.82 -14.20
N HIS A 241 -14.23 18.70 -12.94
CA HIS A 241 -13.44 19.74 -12.29
C HIS A 241 -12.10 19.99 -13.00
N VAL A 242 -11.53 18.95 -13.61
CA VAL A 242 -10.29 19.07 -14.39
C VAL A 242 -10.55 19.80 -15.70
N GLN A 243 -11.58 19.39 -16.46
CA GLN A 243 -11.96 20.05 -17.71
C GLN A 243 -12.31 21.52 -17.52
N GLU A 244 -13.08 21.83 -16.47
CA GLU A 244 -13.47 23.19 -16.15
C GLU A 244 -12.24 24.06 -15.84
N ALA A 245 -11.28 23.52 -15.07
CA ALA A 245 -10.03 24.21 -14.77
C ALA A 245 -9.18 24.46 -16.02
N GLU A 246 -9.15 23.50 -16.95
CA GLU A 246 -8.47 23.65 -18.25
C GLU A 246 -9.14 24.73 -19.10
N ARG A 247 -10.48 24.76 -19.15
CA ARG A 247 -11.25 25.80 -19.85
C ARG A 247 -10.95 27.19 -19.30
N VAL A 248 -11.08 27.37 -17.99
CA VAL A 248 -10.79 28.66 -17.32
C VAL A 248 -9.34 29.08 -17.55
N LYS A 249 -8.39 28.13 -17.58
CA LYS A 249 -6.99 28.43 -17.88
C LYS A 249 -6.81 28.89 -19.33
N ALA A 250 -7.46 28.22 -20.28
CA ALA A 250 -7.43 28.58 -21.70
C ALA A 250 -8.03 29.98 -21.97
N GLU A 251 -9.14 30.31 -21.31
CA GLU A 251 -9.76 31.64 -21.38
C GLU A 251 -8.82 32.73 -20.82
N LYS A 252 -8.18 32.45 -19.67
CA LYS A 252 -7.21 33.39 -19.08
C LYS A 252 -5.99 33.61 -19.97
N THR A 253 -5.48 32.56 -20.62
CA THR A 253 -4.35 32.69 -21.55
C THR A 253 -4.75 33.49 -22.79
N ALA A 254 -5.91 33.20 -23.39
CA ALA A 254 -6.42 33.95 -24.53
C ALA A 254 -6.58 35.44 -24.21
N ARG A 255 -7.20 35.76 -23.06
CA ARG A 255 -7.37 37.15 -22.62
C ARG A 255 -6.05 37.86 -22.33
N ALA A 256 -5.04 37.14 -21.83
CA ALA A 256 -3.71 37.68 -21.61
C ALA A 256 -2.98 37.97 -22.93
N GLU A 257 -3.12 37.10 -23.92
CA GLU A 257 -2.55 37.26 -25.27
C GLU A 257 -3.21 38.44 -26.00
N GLU A 258 -4.54 38.57 -25.94
CA GLU A 258 -5.27 39.72 -26.50
C GLU A 258 -4.82 41.04 -25.85
N ALA A 259 -4.67 41.07 -24.52
CA ALA A 259 -4.19 42.25 -23.80
C ALA A 259 -2.74 42.59 -24.16
N ALA A 260 -1.88 41.60 -24.37
CA ALA A 260 -0.50 41.79 -24.82
C ALA A 260 -0.45 42.35 -26.26
N ALA A 261 -1.25 41.78 -27.17
CA ALA A 261 -1.38 42.25 -28.55
C ALA A 261 -1.91 43.70 -28.62
N ALA A 262 -2.92 44.03 -27.81
CA ALA A 262 -3.47 45.39 -27.73
C ALA A 262 -2.44 46.41 -27.19
N ARG A 263 -1.59 46.01 -26.23
CA ARG A 263 -0.49 46.83 -25.73
C ARG A 263 0.58 47.05 -26.80
N ALA A 264 0.96 45.99 -27.52
CA ALA A 264 1.93 46.07 -28.61
C ALA A 264 1.45 46.98 -29.76
N ALA A 265 0.16 46.89 -30.12
CA ALA A 265 -0.45 47.75 -31.12
C ALA A 265 -0.46 49.23 -30.71
N LYS A 266 -0.74 49.54 -29.43
CA LYS A 266 -0.66 50.91 -28.90
C LYS A 266 0.76 51.48 -28.90
N SER A 267 1.79 50.66 -28.67
CA SER A 267 3.19 51.11 -28.73
C SER A 267 3.72 51.32 -30.16
N ALA A 268 3.04 50.80 -31.17
CA ALA A 268 3.47 50.88 -32.57
C ALA A 268 2.87 52.08 -33.35
N GLN A 269 1.97 52.86 -32.74
CA GLN A 269 1.46 54.10 -33.36
C GLN A 269 2.48 55.25 -33.19
N PRO A 270 3.02 55.82 -34.28
CA PRO A 270 3.93 56.95 -34.20
C PRO A 270 3.17 58.22 -33.76
N ARG A 271 3.85 59.07 -32.98
CA ARG A 271 3.37 60.40 -32.58
C ARG A 271 3.23 61.34 -33.76
#